data_AF-A0A550GQ11-F1
#
_entry.id   AF-A0A550GQ11-F1
#
_cell.length_a   1.000
_cell.length_b   1.000
_cell.length_c   1.000
_cell.angle_alpha   90.00
_cell.angle_beta   90.00
_cell.angle_gamma   90.00
#
_symmetry.space_group_name_H-M   'P 1'
#
loop_
_entity.id
_entity.type
_entity.pdbx_description
1 polymer ?
#
loop_
_entity_poly.entity_id
_entity_poly.type
_entity_poly.pdbx_seq_one_letter_code
_entity_poly.pdbx_strand_id
1 'polypeptide(L)'
;MIEDIARAAGVEHVEVVDPYDLEAAEAAFRRMLEAEGMAMVIARRLCATEALRAMRPDNPIPYLVDEEACIGCRVCQSQFGCPALVWDEEAGRAWVDPTLCTGCGACVKICPVGSIRLSEVS
;
A
#
# COMPACT_ATOMS: atom_id res chain seq x y z
N MET A 1 -9.16 23.94 -5.87
CA MET A 1 -8.70 22.51 -5.90
C MET A 1 -9.87 21.64 -5.43
N ILE A 2 -9.76 20.32 -5.27
CA ILE A 2 -10.88 19.36 -5.08
C ILE A 2 -12.06 19.86 -4.21
N GLU A 3 -11.80 20.62 -3.14
CA GLU A 3 -12.81 21.24 -2.28
C GLU A 3 -13.78 22.16 -3.01
N ASP A 4 -13.31 22.93 -3.99
CA ASP A 4 -14.13 23.87 -4.76
C ASP A 4 -15.01 23.12 -5.76
N ILE A 5 -14.47 22.04 -6.34
CA ILE A 5 -15.21 21.15 -7.25
C ILE A 5 -16.32 20.44 -6.48
N ALA A 6 -16.02 19.95 -5.28
CA ALA A 6 -17.00 19.27 -4.46
C ALA A 6 -18.14 20.20 -4.01
N ARG A 7 -17.81 21.43 -3.59
CA ARG A 7 -18.83 22.45 -3.28
C ARG A 7 -19.68 22.77 -4.51
N ALA A 8 -19.07 22.93 -5.68
CA ALA A 8 -19.80 23.16 -6.93
C ALA A 8 -20.67 21.95 -7.34
N ALA A 9 -20.29 20.73 -6.95
CA ALA A 9 -21.05 19.49 -7.18
C ALA A 9 -22.18 19.26 -6.15
N GLY A 10 -22.40 20.18 -5.21
CA GLY A 10 -23.48 20.08 -4.21
C GLY A 10 -23.09 19.37 -2.92
N VAL A 11 -21.79 19.20 -2.63
CA VAL A 11 -21.35 18.75 -1.31
C VAL A 11 -21.49 19.90 -0.32
N GLU A 12 -22.40 19.74 0.63
CA GLU A 12 -22.76 20.77 1.62
C GLU A 12 -21.69 20.93 2.69
N HIS A 13 -21.06 19.82 3.09
CA HIS A 13 -20.05 19.78 4.13
C HIS A 13 -18.73 19.28 3.57
N VAL A 14 -17.72 20.15 3.53
CA VAL A 14 -16.37 19.80 3.04
C VAL A 14 -15.33 20.21 4.08
N GLU A 15 -14.63 19.22 4.63
CA GLU A 15 -13.47 19.44 5.49
C GLU A 15 -12.19 18.87 4.86
N VAL A 16 -11.07 19.56 5.05
CA VAL A 16 -9.75 19.12 4.61
C VAL A 16 -8.93 18.82 5.85
N VAL A 17 -8.40 17.61 5.95
CA VAL A 17 -7.60 17.16 7.11
C VAL A 17 -6.30 16.52 6.67
N ASP A 18 -5.30 16.59 7.54
CA ASP A 18 -4.12 15.75 7.43
C ASP A 18 -4.45 14.38 8.07
N PRO A 19 -4.35 13.27 7.33
CA PRO A 19 -4.70 11.95 7.87
C PRO A 19 -3.76 11.46 8.99
N TYR A 20 -2.60 12.07 9.25
CA TYR A 20 -1.77 11.68 10.41
C TYR A 20 -2.01 12.56 11.63
N ASP A 21 -2.77 13.65 11.51
CA ASP A 21 -3.36 14.29 12.68
C ASP A 21 -4.60 13.48 13.07
N LEU A 22 -4.37 12.41 13.83
CA LEU A 22 -5.41 11.43 14.18
C LEU A 22 -6.58 12.07 14.93
N GLU A 23 -6.28 13.01 15.83
CA GLU A 23 -7.32 13.69 16.61
C GLU A 23 -8.19 14.57 15.72
N ALA A 24 -7.57 15.38 14.85
CA ALA A 24 -8.31 16.23 13.92
C ALA A 24 -9.09 15.41 12.88
N ALA A 25 -8.49 14.33 12.36
CA ALA A 25 -9.12 13.45 11.39
C ALA A 25 -10.32 12.71 11.98
N GLU A 26 -10.18 12.11 13.17
CA GLU A 26 -11.29 11.45 13.86
C GLU A 26 -12.44 12.42 14.13
N ALA A 27 -12.13 13.61 14.65
CA ALA A 27 -13.13 14.62 14.91
C ALA A 27 -13.86 15.06 13.63
N ALA A 28 -13.14 15.20 12.50
CA ALA A 28 -13.72 15.50 11.21
C ALA A 28 -14.65 14.38 10.72
N PHE A 29 -14.22 13.12 10.80
CA PHE A 29 -15.07 11.99 10.43
C PHE A 29 -16.34 11.93 11.28
N ARG A 30 -16.25 12.12 12.60
CA ARG A 30 -17.43 12.16 13.48
C ARG A 30 -18.42 13.24 13.06
N ARG A 31 -17.95 14.47 12.86
CA ARG A 31 -18.80 15.58 12.38
C ARG A 31 -19.46 15.28 11.04
N MET A 32 -18.72 14.72 10.09
CA MET A 32 -19.24 14.42 8.75
C MET A 32 -20.21 13.24 8.73
N LEU A 33 -20.05 12.24 9.62
CA LEU A 33 -20.99 11.13 9.78
C LEU A 33 -22.32 11.55 10.41
N GLU A 34 -22.29 12.59 11.25
CA GLU A 34 -23.47 13.16 11.91
C GLU A 34 -24.15 14.26 11.08
N ALA A 35 -23.50 14.73 10.01
CA ALA A 35 -24.01 15.81 9.17
C ALA A 35 -25.22 15.36 8.33
N GLU A 36 -26.24 16.21 8.26
CA GLU A 36 -27.33 16.05 7.29
C GLU A 36 -26.86 16.52 5.90
N GLY A 37 -27.30 15.82 4.86
CA GLY A 37 -26.90 16.14 3.48
C GLY A 37 -25.61 15.45 3.06
N MET A 38 -24.99 15.93 1.97
CA MET A 38 -23.78 15.31 1.43
C MET A 38 -22.53 15.89 2.10
N ALA A 39 -21.77 15.01 2.75
CA ALA A 39 -20.56 15.35 3.49
C ALA A 39 -19.32 14.66 2.89
N MET A 40 -18.20 15.36 2.87
CA MET A 40 -16.93 14.87 2.31
C MET A 40 -15.73 15.33 3.14
N VAL A 41 -14.87 14.38 3.50
CA VAL A 41 -13.55 14.62 4.09
C VAL A 41 -12.48 14.45 3.01
N ILE A 42 -11.67 15.48 2.79
CA ILE A 42 -10.49 15.41 1.91
C ILE A 42 -9.26 15.20 2.79
N ALA A 43 -8.74 13.98 2.82
CA ALA A 43 -7.45 13.68 3.42
C ALA A 43 -6.33 14.21 2.53
N ARG A 44 -5.82 15.42 2.82
CA ARG A 44 -4.81 16.08 2.00
C ARG A 44 -3.41 15.78 2.52
N ARG A 45 -2.79 14.79 1.89
CA ARG A 45 -1.35 14.50 2.01
C ARG A 45 -0.90 13.74 0.76
N LEU A 46 0.40 13.68 0.53
CA LEU A 46 0.98 12.71 -0.40
C LEU A 46 0.49 11.31 -0.02
N CYS A 47 -0.05 10.57 -0.99
CA CYS A 47 -0.36 9.17 -0.81
C CYS A 47 0.90 8.44 -0.32
N ALA A 48 0.77 7.46 0.59
CA ALA A 48 1.90 6.70 1.11
C ALA A 48 2.78 6.14 -0.03
N THR A 49 2.17 5.66 -1.11
CA THR A 49 2.87 5.17 -2.30
C THR A 49 3.67 6.26 -3.02
N GLU A 50 3.13 7.47 -3.14
CA GLU A 50 3.83 8.60 -3.77
C GLU A 50 4.94 9.14 -2.86
N ALA A 51 4.72 9.18 -1.55
CA ALA A 51 5.76 9.50 -0.58
C ALA A 51 6.92 8.50 -0.65
N LEU A 52 6.61 7.20 -0.76
CA LEU A 52 7.61 6.14 -0.97
C LEU A 52 8.34 6.26 -2.31
N ARG A 53 7.63 6.62 -3.40
CA ARG A 53 8.24 6.87 -4.72
C ARG A 53 9.14 8.10 -4.72
N ALA A 54 8.76 9.15 -4.00
CA ALA A 54 9.52 10.38 -3.87
C ALA A 54 10.80 10.21 -3.04
N MET A 55 10.94 9.11 -2.29
CA MET A 55 12.17 8.72 -1.59
C MET A 55 13.21 8.04 -2.50
N ARG A 56 12.93 7.85 -3.80
CA ARG A 56 13.93 7.44 -4.80
C ARG A 56 14.92 8.59 -5.03
N PRO A 57 16.26 8.35 -4.99
CA PRO A 57 16.93 7.23 -5.66
C PRO A 57 17.38 6.07 -4.78
N ASP A 58 17.25 6.14 -3.45
CA ASP A 58 17.73 5.10 -2.52
C ASP A 58 16.80 3.88 -2.44
N ASN A 59 16.21 3.48 -3.57
CA ASN A 59 15.23 2.40 -3.64
C ASN A 59 15.89 1.12 -3.11
N PRO A 60 15.36 0.50 -2.05
CA PRO A 60 15.98 -0.66 -1.45
C PRO A 60 15.98 -1.82 -2.45
N ILE A 61 17.04 -2.63 -2.39
CA ILE A 61 17.20 -3.80 -3.25
C ILE A 61 15.95 -4.70 -3.08
N PRO A 62 15.18 -4.96 -4.15
CA PRO A 62 13.98 -5.76 -4.04
C PRO A 62 14.35 -7.21 -3.71
N TYR A 63 13.40 -7.93 -3.12
CA TYR A 63 13.51 -9.37 -2.98
C TYR A 63 13.04 -10.06 -4.25
N LEU A 64 13.46 -11.29 -4.47
CA LEU A 64 13.04 -12.18 -5.54
C LEU A 64 12.59 -13.51 -4.95
N VAL A 65 11.70 -14.19 -5.65
CA VAL A 65 11.38 -15.59 -5.37
C VAL A 65 12.26 -16.46 -6.26
N ASP A 66 12.99 -17.39 -5.66
CA ASP A 66 13.62 -18.49 -6.39
C ASP A 66 12.54 -19.44 -6.90
N GLU A 67 12.40 -19.49 -8.22
CA GLU A 67 11.38 -20.28 -8.89
C GLU A 67 11.57 -21.79 -8.73
N GLU A 68 12.81 -22.26 -8.60
CA GLU A 68 13.11 -23.68 -8.45
C GLU A 68 12.82 -24.16 -7.03
N ALA A 69 13.03 -23.30 -6.04
CA ALA A 69 12.78 -23.60 -4.64
C ALA A 69 11.32 -23.34 -4.20
N CYS A 70 10.57 -22.53 -4.95
CA CYS A 70 9.19 -22.19 -4.60
C CYS A 70 8.25 -23.38 -4.80
N ILE A 71 7.67 -23.89 -3.71
CA ILE A 71 6.71 -25.01 -3.75
C ILE A 71 5.25 -24.59 -4.01
N GLY A 72 4.99 -23.32 -4.36
CA GLY A 72 3.63 -22.85 -4.65
C GLY A 72 2.65 -22.89 -3.46
N CYS A 73 3.13 -22.94 -2.21
CA CYS A 73 2.28 -23.12 -1.03
C CYS A 73 1.36 -21.94 -0.67
N ARG A 74 1.50 -20.79 -1.34
CA ARG A 74 0.72 -19.55 -1.15
C ARG A 74 0.74 -18.91 0.25
N VAL A 75 1.48 -19.44 1.21
CA VAL A 75 1.59 -18.88 2.58
C VAL A 75 1.96 -17.40 2.58
N CYS A 76 2.84 -16.98 1.68
CA CYS A 76 3.30 -15.61 1.57
C CYS A 76 2.21 -14.63 1.07
N GLN A 77 1.16 -15.13 0.41
CA GLN A 77 -0.02 -14.35 0.04
C GLN A 77 -1.17 -14.51 1.03
N SER A 78 -1.47 -15.74 1.46
CA SER A 78 -2.65 -16.02 2.28
C SER A 78 -2.48 -15.62 3.74
N GLN A 79 -1.27 -15.76 4.30
CA GLN A 79 -1.00 -15.40 5.70
C GLN A 79 -0.27 -14.08 5.83
N PHE A 80 0.73 -13.81 4.98
CA PHE A 80 1.50 -12.57 5.06
C PHE A 80 0.89 -11.42 4.27
N GLY A 81 0.45 -11.66 3.02
CA GLY A 81 -0.34 -10.69 2.26
C GLY A 81 0.41 -9.43 1.82
N CYS A 82 1.73 -9.53 1.55
CA CYS A 82 2.46 -8.40 1.00
C CYS A 82 1.98 -8.08 -0.42
N PRO A 83 1.64 -6.81 -0.73
CA PRO A 83 1.15 -6.42 -2.05
C PRO A 83 2.19 -6.60 -3.16
N ALA A 84 3.48 -6.65 -2.81
CA ALA A 84 4.55 -6.93 -3.76
C ALA A 84 4.70 -8.43 -4.11
N LEU A 85 4.05 -9.35 -3.38
CA LEU A 85 4.11 -10.79 -3.67
C LEU A 85 2.91 -11.21 -4.53
N VAL A 86 3.11 -11.23 -5.83
CA VAL A 86 2.07 -11.49 -6.84
C VAL A 86 2.05 -12.97 -7.20
N TRP A 87 0.87 -13.52 -7.50
CA TRP A 87 0.73 -14.90 -7.96
C TRP A 87 0.88 -14.99 -9.48
N ASP A 88 1.70 -15.92 -9.95
CA ASP A 88 1.74 -16.33 -11.34
C ASP A 88 0.94 -17.64 -11.48
N GLU A 89 -0.19 -17.56 -12.18
CA GLU A 89 -1.08 -18.71 -12.41
C GLU A 89 -0.49 -19.72 -13.42
N GLU A 90 0.33 -19.28 -14.36
CA GLU A 90 0.93 -20.16 -15.38
C GLU A 90 2.11 -20.92 -14.78
N ALA A 91 2.91 -20.23 -14.00
CA ALA A 91 4.08 -20.78 -13.33
C ALA A 91 3.74 -21.52 -12.02
N GLY A 92 2.53 -21.31 -11.48
CA GLY A 92 2.07 -21.92 -10.23
C GLY A 92 2.86 -21.48 -9.00
N ARG A 93 3.43 -20.26 -9.02
CA ARG A 93 4.35 -19.75 -8.01
C ARG A 93 4.18 -18.26 -7.77
N ALA A 94 4.70 -17.78 -6.65
CA ALA A 94 4.73 -16.35 -6.35
C ALA A 94 5.97 -15.70 -6.99
N TRP A 95 5.85 -14.44 -7.39
CA TRP A 95 6.96 -13.58 -7.80
C TRP A 95 6.87 -12.24 -7.06
N VAL A 96 7.97 -11.48 -7.03
CA VAL A 96 7.99 -10.16 -6.38
C VAL A 96 7.92 -9.06 -7.42
N ASP A 97 6.92 -8.18 -7.32
CA ASP A 97 6.85 -6.93 -8.09
C ASP A 97 7.88 -5.92 -7.54
N PRO A 98 8.96 -5.61 -8.29
CA PRO A 98 10.01 -4.71 -7.82
C PRO A 98 9.55 -3.25 -7.73
N THR A 99 8.43 -2.90 -8.37
CA THR A 99 7.86 -1.55 -8.30
C THR A 99 7.09 -1.30 -6.99
N LEU A 100 6.64 -2.39 -6.34
CA LEU A 100 5.92 -2.37 -5.07
C LEU A 100 6.80 -2.82 -3.89
N CYS A 101 7.88 -3.56 -4.16
CA CYS A 101 8.78 -4.05 -3.13
C CYS A 101 9.54 -2.89 -2.45
N THR A 102 9.43 -2.82 -1.12
CA THR A 102 10.13 -1.84 -0.28
C THR A 102 11.35 -2.43 0.44
N GLY A 103 11.77 -3.64 0.09
CA GLY A 103 12.97 -4.27 0.67
C GLY A 103 12.90 -4.56 2.18
N CYS A 104 11.70 -4.62 2.78
CA CYS A 104 11.55 -4.79 4.24
C CYS A 104 12.02 -6.15 4.79
N GLY A 105 12.19 -7.16 3.94
CA GLY A 105 12.71 -8.49 4.31
C GLY A 105 11.78 -9.38 5.16
N ALA A 106 10.57 -8.92 5.49
CA ALA A 106 9.63 -9.69 6.30
C ALA A 106 9.19 -11.01 5.63
N CYS A 107 9.09 -11.03 4.30
CA CYS A 107 8.74 -12.20 3.51
C CYS A 107 9.76 -13.35 3.61
N VAL A 108 11.02 -13.08 3.92
CA VAL A 108 12.04 -14.13 4.05
C VAL A 108 11.70 -15.08 5.20
N LYS A 109 11.20 -14.53 6.32
CA LYS A 109 10.88 -15.29 7.53
C LYS A 109 9.60 -16.11 7.42
N ILE A 110 8.67 -15.71 6.54
CA ILE A 110 7.40 -16.42 6.37
C ILE A 110 7.51 -17.59 5.39
N CYS A 111 8.48 -17.56 4.46
CA CYS A 111 8.60 -18.62 3.49
C CYS A 111 9.08 -19.92 4.16
N PRO A 112 8.26 -20.99 4.19
CA PRO A 112 8.62 -22.22 4.91
C PRO A 112 9.79 -22.97 4.26
N VAL A 113 10.04 -22.70 2.98
CA VAL A 113 11.12 -23.31 2.20
C VAL A 113 12.27 -22.34 1.93
N GLY A 114 12.22 -21.11 2.46
CA GLY A 114 13.29 -20.12 2.30
C GLY A 114 13.51 -19.66 0.85
N SER A 115 12.52 -19.76 -0.03
CA SER A 115 12.64 -19.42 -1.45
C SER A 115 12.68 -17.92 -1.77
N ILE A 116 12.72 -17.02 -0.77
CA ILE A 116 12.67 -15.57 -0.98
C ILE A 116 14.01 -14.96 -0.56
N ARG A 117 14.71 -14.31 -1.49
CA ARG A 117 16.07 -13.78 -1.30
C ARG A 117 16.23 -12.36 -1.84
N LEU A 118 17.22 -11.61 -1.37
CA LEU A 118 17.58 -10.32 -1.97
C LEU A 118 17.98 -10.53 -3.43
N SER A 119 17.56 -9.65 -4.33
CA SER A 119 18.10 -9.63 -5.69
C SER A 119 19.58 -9.26 -5.62
N GLU A 120 20.48 -10.16 -6.01
CA GLU A 120 21.88 -9.79 -6.18
C GLU A 120 21.94 -8.75 -7.31
N VAL A 121 22.47 -7.58 -6.99
CA VAL A 121 22.73 -6.53 -7.98
C VAL A 121 23.93 -7.01 -8.79
N SER A 122 23.72 -7.34 -10.07
CA SER A 122 24.80 -7.47 -11.04
C SER A 122 25.06 -6.15 -11.75
#